data_AF-A0A2P2FJW5-F1
#
_entry.id   AF-A0A2P2FJW5-F1
#
_cell.length_a   1.000
_cell.length_b   1.000
_cell.length_c   1.000
_cell.angle_alpha   90.00
_cell.angle_beta   90.00
_cell.angle_gamma   90.00
#
_symmetry.space_group_name_H-M   'P 1'
#
loop_
_entity.id
_entity.type
_entity.pdbx_description
1 polymer ?
#
loop_
_entity_poly.entity_id
_entity_poly.type
_entity_poly.pdbx_seq_one_letter_code
_entity_poly.pdbx_strand_id
1 'polypeptide(L)'
;MNRLMVFLDAIRDHLDSFALPPAASVRVGVGPDPITVQLDSDRLEDVARGLLTWAASLDDVTASLWRPAGGGSVHLELSGRTPCGIPVVVYGGVWFDEATFPDLPAGMRQDMAVFVLRQWNSPGEVAA
;
A
#
# COMPACT_ATOMS: atom_id res chain seq x y z
N MET A 1 20.33 1.75 21.70
CA MET A 1 19.16 0.94 21.33
C MET A 1 19.27 0.55 19.87
N ASN A 2 19.09 -0.72 19.53
CA ASN A 2 19.22 -1.18 18.14
C ASN A 2 17.98 -0.75 17.35
N ARG A 3 18.12 0.17 16.38
CA ARG A 3 16.99 0.72 15.60
C ARG A 3 16.21 -0.36 14.87
N LEU A 4 16.88 -1.42 14.42
CA LEU A 4 16.22 -2.55 13.76
C LEU A 4 15.22 -3.24 14.68
N MET A 5 15.58 -3.44 15.95
CA MET A 5 14.69 -4.06 16.95
C MET A 5 13.47 -3.17 17.21
N VAL A 6 13.67 -1.84 17.30
CA VAL A 6 12.56 -0.89 17.45
C VAL A 6 11.56 -1.00 16.30
N PHE A 7 12.05 -1.12 15.05
CA PHE A 7 11.16 -1.26 13.90
C PHE A 7 10.45 -2.62 13.83
N LEU A 8 11.14 -3.70 14.25
CA LEU A 8 10.54 -5.03 14.37
C LEU A 8 9.44 -5.05 15.44
N ASP A 9 9.69 -4.45 16.60
CA ASP A 9 8.71 -4.33 17.68
C ASP A 9 7.53 -3.49 17.23
N ALA A 10 7.78 -2.35 16.56
CA ALA A 10 6.72 -1.49 16.06
C ALA A 10 5.80 -2.18 15.04
N ILE A 11 6.35 -2.93 14.06
CA ILE A 11 5.50 -3.63 13.09
C ILE A 11 4.77 -4.81 13.74
N ARG A 12 5.40 -5.51 14.68
CA ARG A 12 4.75 -6.58 15.43
C ARG A 12 3.56 -6.05 16.22
N ASP A 13 3.77 -5.01 17.02
CA ASP A 13 2.72 -4.41 17.86
C ASP A 13 1.57 -3.88 17.01
N HIS A 14 1.87 -3.30 15.84
CA HIS A 14 0.86 -2.83 14.88
C HIS A 14 0.03 -3.99 14.31
N LEU A 15 0.68 -5.07 13.89
CA LEU A 15 -0.01 -6.28 13.38
C LEU A 15 -0.84 -6.98 14.47
N ASP A 16 -0.41 -6.93 15.74
CA ASP A 16 -1.16 -7.50 16.87
C ASP A 16 -2.34 -6.61 17.30
N SER A 17 -2.27 -5.29 17.07
CA SER A 17 -3.28 -4.32 17.53
C SER A 17 -4.44 -4.12 16.54
N PHE A 18 -4.25 -4.42 15.26
CA PHE A 18 -5.23 -4.13 14.21
C PHE A 18 -5.56 -5.39 13.39
N ALA A 19 -6.84 -5.54 13.03
CA ALA A 19 -7.28 -6.57 12.09
C ALA A 19 -6.91 -6.19 10.64
N LEU A 20 -5.64 -6.41 10.29
CA LEU A 20 -5.08 -6.05 8.98
C LEU A 20 -5.19 -7.22 8.00
N PRO A 21 -5.30 -6.94 6.68
CA PRO A 21 -5.27 -7.97 5.67
C PRO A 21 -3.93 -8.74 5.69
N PRO A 22 -3.90 -10.00 5.21
CA PRO A 22 -2.66 -10.77 5.13
C PRO A 22 -1.57 -10.06 4.32
N ALA A 23 -0.34 -10.14 4.80
CA ALA A 23 0.84 -9.64 4.12
C ALA A 23 1.59 -10.80 3.44
N ALA A 24 1.92 -10.64 2.16
CA ALA A 24 2.78 -11.57 1.44
C ALA A 24 4.25 -11.42 1.89
N SER A 25 4.67 -10.20 2.24
CA SER A 25 5.99 -9.96 2.80
C SER A 25 6.02 -8.71 3.68
N VAL A 26 6.93 -8.73 4.66
CA VAL A 26 7.29 -7.58 5.48
C VAL A 26 8.81 -7.42 5.42
N ARG A 27 9.27 -6.24 5.02
CA ARG A 27 10.68 -5.86 5.00
C ARG A 27 10.94 -4.83 6.08
N VAL A 28 11.99 -5.03 6.86
CA VAL A 28 12.46 -4.07 7.86
C VAL A 28 13.92 -3.72 7.58
N GLY A 29 14.24 -2.42 7.55
CA GLY A 29 15.57 -1.93 7.18
C GLY A 29 15.89 -0.55 7.76
N VAL A 30 17.02 0.03 7.31
CA VAL A 30 17.56 1.32 7.81
C VAL A 30 17.43 2.46 6.80
N GLY A 31 16.51 2.32 5.82
CA GLY A 31 16.24 3.30 4.78
C GLY A 31 15.22 4.37 5.20
N PRO A 32 14.84 5.26 4.26
CA PRO A 32 13.77 6.25 4.46
C PRO A 32 12.42 5.59 4.79
N ASP A 33 12.19 4.38 4.26
CA ASP A 33 11.04 3.53 4.53
C ASP A 33 11.52 2.32 5.36
N PRO A 34 11.63 2.46 6.69
CA PRO A 34 12.22 1.44 7.54
C PRO A 34 11.35 0.18 7.64
N ILE A 35 10.05 0.30 7.35
CA ILE A 35 9.10 -0.81 7.29
C ILE A 35 8.37 -0.73 5.94
N THR A 36 8.39 -1.83 5.19
CA THR A 36 7.60 -1.99 3.97
C THR A 36 6.79 -3.27 4.06
N VAL A 37 5.49 -3.19 3.75
CA VAL A 37 4.55 -4.31 3.77
C VAL A 37 3.97 -4.51 2.37
N GLN A 38 4.04 -5.73 1.86
CA GLN A 38 3.34 -6.11 0.63
C GLN A 38 2.08 -6.89 0.99
N LEU A 39 0.94 -6.48 0.47
CA LEU A 39 -0.33 -7.19 0.61
C LEU A 39 -0.30 -8.53 -0.15
N ASP A 40 -0.96 -9.54 0.41
CA ASP A 40 -1.18 -10.84 -0.23
C ASP A 40 -2.44 -10.83 -1.12
N SER A 41 -2.48 -9.91 -2.08
CA SER A 41 -3.58 -9.75 -3.03
C SER A 41 -3.09 -9.11 -4.31
N ASP A 42 -3.66 -9.51 -5.44
CA ASP A 42 -3.29 -9.04 -6.78
C ASP A 42 -4.48 -8.51 -7.60
N ARG A 43 -5.71 -8.67 -7.09
CA ARG A 43 -6.93 -8.05 -7.63
C ARG A 43 -7.04 -6.62 -7.14
N LEU A 44 -7.37 -5.70 -8.05
CA LEU A 44 -7.47 -4.27 -7.74
C LEU A 44 -8.41 -3.97 -6.57
N GLU A 45 -9.58 -4.59 -6.54
CA GLU A 45 -10.56 -4.39 -5.47
C GLU A 45 -10.04 -4.84 -4.10
N ASP A 46 -9.33 -5.97 -4.04
CA ASP A 46 -8.79 -6.52 -2.80
C ASP A 46 -7.57 -5.73 -2.32
N VAL A 47 -6.71 -5.29 -3.25
CA VAL A 47 -5.60 -4.38 -2.96
C VAL A 47 -6.13 -3.05 -2.43
N ALA A 48 -7.12 -2.45 -3.10
CA ALA A 48 -7.70 -1.17 -2.68
C ALA A 48 -8.36 -1.28 -1.29
N ARG A 49 -9.09 -2.38 -1.02
CA ARG A 49 -9.68 -2.67 0.29
C ARG A 49 -8.62 -2.85 1.36
N GLY A 50 -7.56 -3.60 1.05
CA GLY A 50 -6.45 -3.81 1.97
C GLY A 50 -5.76 -2.51 2.34
N LEU A 51 -5.44 -1.68 1.33
CA LEU A 51 -4.84 -0.36 1.54
C LEU A 51 -5.75 0.58 2.34
N LEU A 52 -7.08 0.57 2.12
CA LEU A 52 -8.02 1.33 2.94
C LEU A 52 -8.06 0.87 4.40
N THR A 53 -7.91 -0.43 4.65
CA THR A 53 -7.84 -0.99 6.01
C THR A 53 -6.56 -0.53 6.71
N TRP A 54 -5.42 -0.54 6.00
CA TRP A 54 -4.18 0.02 6.50
C TRP A 54 -4.27 1.54 6.73
N ALA A 55 -4.86 2.30 5.80
CA ALA A 55 -5.06 3.74 5.91
C ALA A 55 -5.79 4.14 7.20
N ALA A 56 -6.76 3.33 7.64
CA ALA A 56 -7.52 3.58 8.87
C ALA A 56 -6.72 3.33 10.16
N SER A 57 -5.58 2.65 10.09
CA SER A 57 -4.71 2.33 11.24
C SER A 57 -3.49 3.26 11.36
N LEU A 58 -3.25 4.11 10.36
CA LEU A 58 -2.03 4.90 10.23
C LEU A 58 -2.32 6.40 10.34
N ASP A 59 -1.31 7.14 10.79
CA ASP A 59 -1.27 8.60 10.79
C ASP A 59 -0.56 9.13 9.54
N ASP A 60 -0.81 10.40 9.19
CA ASP A 60 -0.18 11.14 8.07
C ASP A 60 -0.21 10.40 6.72
N VAL A 61 -1.34 9.77 6.41
CA VAL A 61 -1.49 8.90 5.25
C VAL A 61 -1.43 9.66 3.92
N THR A 62 -0.55 9.22 3.02
CA THR A 62 -0.52 9.58 1.60
C THR A 62 -0.63 8.33 0.73
N ALA A 63 -1.10 8.50 -0.51
CA ALA A 63 -1.23 7.42 -1.47
C ALA A 63 -0.59 7.78 -2.80
N SER A 64 -0.01 6.80 -3.48
CA SER A 64 0.57 6.96 -4.81
C SER A 64 0.41 5.71 -5.66
N LEU A 65 0.53 5.88 -6.96
CA LEU A 65 0.65 4.83 -7.95
C LEU A 65 2.07 4.81 -8.45
N TRP A 66 2.64 3.63 -8.66
CA TRP A 66 3.93 3.48 -9.31
C TRP A 66 3.85 2.38 -10.35
N ARG A 67 4.14 2.71 -11.61
CA ARG A 67 4.28 1.72 -12.66
C ARG A 67 5.76 1.45 -12.86
N PRO A 68 6.30 0.27 -12.50
CA PRO A 68 7.71 -0.04 -12.70
C PRO A 68 8.11 0.06 -14.17
N ALA A 69 9.40 0.21 -14.46
CA ALA A 69 9.91 0.36 -15.84
C ALA A 69 9.55 -0.82 -16.76
N GLY A 70 9.35 -2.03 -16.21
CA GLY A 70 8.87 -3.20 -16.96
C GLY A 70 7.41 -3.08 -17.43
N GLY A 71 6.64 -2.13 -16.90
CA GLY A 71 5.35 -1.67 -17.43
C GLY A 71 4.15 -2.61 -17.28
N GLY A 72 4.36 -3.88 -16.93
CA GLY A 72 3.30 -4.90 -16.84
C GLY A 72 2.44 -4.86 -15.57
N SER A 73 2.89 -4.15 -14.54
CA SER A 73 2.16 -4.01 -13.27
C SER A 73 2.09 -2.56 -12.82
N VAL A 74 1.12 -2.28 -11.95
CA VAL A 74 1.01 -1.04 -11.18
C VAL A 74 1.03 -1.38 -9.71
N HIS A 75 1.88 -0.69 -8.95
CA HIS A 75 1.91 -0.76 -7.51
C HIS A 75 1.05 0.37 -6.96
N LEU A 76 0.05 0.01 -6.17
CA LEU A 76 -0.69 0.96 -5.36
C LEU A 76 0.02 1.02 -4.01
N GLU A 77 0.49 2.20 -3.63
CA GLU A 77 1.29 2.40 -2.43
C GLU A 77 0.60 3.38 -1.48
N LEU A 78 0.74 3.11 -0.19
CA LEU A 78 0.32 3.95 0.90
C LEU A 78 1.52 4.20 1.80
N SER A 79 1.82 5.46 2.08
CA SER A 79 2.82 5.86 3.06
C SER A 79 2.12 6.47 4.27
N GLY A 80 2.59 6.16 5.47
CA GLY A 80 2.04 6.72 6.70
C GLY A 80 2.95 6.42 7.88
N ARG A 81 2.42 6.61 9.08
CA ARG A 81 3.11 6.30 10.34
C ARG A 81 2.26 5.40 11.20
N THR A 82 2.90 4.43 11.85
CA THR A 82 2.26 3.67 12.94
C THR A 82 1.92 4.62 14.09
N PRO A 83 1.03 4.26 15.03
CA PRO A 83 0.68 5.10 16.18
C PRO A 83 1.89 5.49 17.08
N CYS A 84 2.98 4.71 17.03
CA CYS A 84 4.23 5.04 17.71
C CYS A 84 5.18 5.93 16.88
N GLY A 85 4.72 6.45 15.74
CA GLY A 85 5.41 7.42 14.88
C GLY A 85 6.38 6.83 13.86
N ILE A 86 6.47 5.50 13.73
CA ILE A 86 7.42 4.84 12.82
C ILE A 86 6.86 4.86 11.39
N PRO A 87 7.62 5.35 10.39
CA PRO A 87 7.16 5.34 9.01
C PRO A 87 6.97 3.92 8.49
N VAL A 88 5.89 3.72 7.74
CA VAL A 88 5.56 2.46 7.08
C VAL A 88 5.05 2.75 5.66
N VAL A 89 5.49 1.92 4.72
CA VAL A 89 4.95 1.87 3.37
C VAL A 89 4.21 0.56 3.19
N VAL A 90 2.97 0.61 2.72
CA VAL A 90 2.15 -0.56 2.42
C VAL A 90 1.83 -0.54 0.94
N TYR A 91 2.00 -1.65 0.25
CA TYR A 91 1.70 -1.71 -1.18
C TYR A 91 1.07 -3.02 -1.61
N GLY A 92 0.32 -2.96 -2.71
CA GLY A 92 -0.12 -4.13 -3.46
C GLY A 92 0.16 -3.93 -4.95
N GLY A 93 0.45 -5.02 -5.65
CA GLY A 93 0.70 -5.00 -7.09
C GLY A 93 -0.51 -5.54 -7.84
N VAL A 94 -0.91 -4.86 -8.91
CA VAL A 94 -1.97 -5.30 -9.83
C VAL A 94 -1.44 -5.31 -11.25
N TRP A 95 -2.07 -6.07 -12.14
CA TRP A 95 -1.77 -6.00 -13.57
C TRP A 95 -2.11 -4.62 -14.12
N PHE A 96 -1.27 -4.11 -15.01
CA PHE A 96 -1.56 -2.86 -15.71
C PHE A 96 -2.72 -3.05 -16.69
N ASP A 97 -3.72 -2.19 -16.56
CA ASP A 97 -4.82 -2.03 -17.51
C ASP A 97 -4.94 -0.54 -17.86
N GLU A 98 -4.89 -0.23 -19.16
CA GLU A 98 -4.89 1.15 -19.65
C GLU A 98 -6.23 1.86 -19.39
N ALA A 99 -7.35 1.13 -19.38
CA ALA A 99 -8.65 1.71 -19.07
C ALA A 99 -8.74 2.14 -17.59
N THR A 100 -8.12 1.38 -16.70
CA THR A 100 -8.08 1.67 -15.25
C THR A 100 -7.02 2.72 -14.88
N PHE A 101 -5.85 2.68 -15.53
CA PHE A 101 -4.73 3.59 -15.25
C PHE A 101 -4.37 4.43 -16.49
N PRO A 102 -5.29 5.31 -16.94
CA PRO A 102 -4.97 6.24 -18.01
C PRO A 102 -3.84 7.15 -17.53
N ASP A 103 -2.93 7.51 -18.44
CA ASP A 103 -1.87 8.48 -18.19
C ASP A 103 -0.82 8.09 -17.13
N LEU A 104 -0.61 6.79 -16.89
CA LEU A 104 0.49 6.30 -16.06
C LEU A 104 1.58 5.60 -16.91
N PRO A 105 2.58 6.33 -17.42
CA PRO A 105 3.68 5.75 -18.19
C PRO A 105 4.53 4.78 -17.36
N ALA A 106 5.17 3.82 -18.02
CA ALA A 106 6.13 2.95 -17.36
C ALA A 106 7.30 3.76 -16.77
N GLY A 107 7.71 3.41 -15.56
CA GLY A 107 8.74 4.10 -14.78
C GLY A 107 8.24 5.29 -13.96
N MET A 108 6.98 5.70 -14.11
CA MET A 108 6.44 6.88 -13.44
C MET A 108 5.76 6.54 -12.11
N ARG A 109 5.90 7.47 -11.16
CA ARG A 109 5.14 7.51 -9.92
C ARG A 109 4.23 8.73 -9.95
N GLN A 110 3.01 8.57 -9.47
CA GLN A 110 1.99 9.61 -9.44
C GLN A 110 1.29 9.60 -8.08
N ASP A 111 1.21 10.75 -7.43
CA ASP A 111 0.44 10.89 -6.19
C ASP A 111 -1.06 10.85 -6.49
N MET A 112 -1.82 10.26 -5.56
CA MET A 112 -3.27 10.22 -5.63
C MET A 112 -3.91 10.47 -4.28
N ALA A 113 -5.15 10.95 -4.30
CA ALA A 113 -5.92 11.08 -3.08
C ALA A 113 -6.40 9.70 -2.59
N VAL A 114 -6.33 9.45 -1.28
CA VAL A 114 -6.75 8.18 -0.65
C VAL A 114 -8.20 7.80 -0.99
N PHE A 115 -9.08 8.79 -1.23
CA PHE A 115 -10.47 8.51 -1.59
C PHE A 115 -10.62 7.76 -2.92
N VAL A 116 -9.64 7.83 -3.84
CA VAL A 116 -9.64 7.09 -5.11
C VAL A 116 -9.67 5.58 -4.85
N LEU A 117 -8.98 5.09 -3.81
CA LEU A 117 -9.04 3.68 -3.40
C LEU A 117 -10.47 3.22 -3.08
N ARG A 118 -11.35 4.13 -2.62
CA ARG A 118 -12.76 3.79 -2.33
C ARG A 118 -13.56 3.51 -3.60
N GLN A 119 -13.20 4.15 -4.70
CA GLN A 119 -13.84 3.94 -6.00
C GLN A 119 -13.51 2.53 -6.51
N TRP A 120 -12.28 2.06 -6.32
CA TRP A 120 -11.85 0.71 -6.69
C TRP A 120 -12.29 -0.40 -5.71
N ASN A 121 -12.69 -0.05 -4.49
CA ASN A 121 -13.25 -0.99 -3.52
C ASN A 121 -14.75 -1.29 -3.77
N SER A 122 -15.39 -0.60 -4.71
CA SER A 122 -16.77 -0.89 -5.10
C SER A 122 -16.76 -1.97 -6.19
N PRO A 123 -17.53 -3.07 -6.04
CA PRO A 123 -17.71 -4.00 -7.15
C PRO A 123 -18.33 -3.21 -8.31
N GLY A 124 -17.66 -3.22 -9.46
CA GLY A 124 -18.16 -2.54 -10.65
C GLY A 124 -19.56 -3.04 -10.97
N GLU A 125 -20.53 -2.14 -10.93
CA GLU A 125 -21.77 -2.28 -11.68
C GLU A 125 -21.37 -2.21 -13.15
N VAL A 126 -21.11 -3.38 -13.75
CA VAL A 126 -20.89 -3.51 -15.18
C VAL A 126 -22.23 -3.16 -15.82
N ALA A 127 -22.32 -1.95 -16.37
CA ALA A 127 -23.47 -1.55 -17.18
C ALA A 127 -23.67 -2.61 -18.28
N ALA A 128 -24.78 -3.33 -18.17
CA ALA A 128 -25.27 -4.28 -19.15
C ALA A 128 -25.88 -3.56 -20.37
#